data_AF-A0A5D4NUJ1-F1
#
_entry.id   AF-A0A5D4NUJ1-F1
#
_cell.length_a   1.000
_cell.length_b   1.000
_cell.length_c   1.000
_cell.angle_alpha   90.00
_cell.angle_beta   90.00
_cell.angle_gamma   90.00
#
_symmetry.space_group_name_H-M   'P 1'
#
loop_
_entity.id
_entity.type
_entity.pdbx_description
1 polymer ?
#
loop_
_entity_poly.entity_id
_entity_poly.type
_entity_poly.pdbx_seq_one_letter_code
_entity_poly.pdbx_strand_id
1 'polypeptide(L)'
;MEPIDVFKALSNQTRLNILKWLKEPEKHFPKQGAHLPREVSYKGGVCVGDIQEKAAASQSTVSHYLTMMQKAGLLESVRYGQWTYYRRNEEAIRQFAEYLGTEI
;
A
#
# COMPACT_ATOMS: atom_id res chain seq x y z
N MET A 1 -13.79 3.79 7.90
CA MET A 1 -12.71 4.54 7.23
C MET A 1 -13.06 6.00 7.38
N GLU A 2 -12.29 6.78 8.15
CA GLU A 2 -12.60 8.19 8.35
C GLU A 2 -12.06 9.02 7.17
N PRO A 3 -12.88 9.84 6.48
CA PRO A 3 -12.43 10.59 5.29
C PRO A 3 -11.21 11.47 5.56
N ILE A 4 -11.16 12.12 6.72
CA ILE A 4 -10.02 12.96 7.13
C ILE A 4 -8.72 12.16 7.22
N ASP A 5 -8.76 10.92 7.68
CA ASP A 5 -7.56 10.07 7.77
C ASP A 5 -7.09 9.61 6.39
N VAL A 6 -8.03 9.36 5.46
CA VAL A 6 -7.71 9.06 4.06
C VAL A 6 -7.04 10.26 3.39
N PHE A 7 -7.62 11.46 3.53
CA PHE A 7 -7.01 12.67 2.98
C PHE A 7 -5.64 12.96 3.59
N LYS A 8 -5.50 12.83 4.91
CA LYS A 8 -4.21 12.95 5.60
C LYS A 8 -3.20 11.90 5.14
N ALA A 9 -3.63 10.69 4.78
CA ALA A 9 -2.75 9.65 4.25
C ALA A 9 -2.37 9.91 2.78
N LEU A 10 -3.23 10.56 1.99
CA LEU A 10 -2.97 10.82 0.57
C LEU A 10 -2.34 12.18 0.28
N SER A 11 -2.33 13.12 1.24
CA SER A 11 -1.75 14.47 1.13
C SER A 11 -0.21 14.50 1.10
N ASN A 12 0.44 13.45 0.60
CA ASN A 12 1.88 13.38 0.40
C ASN A 12 2.18 12.62 -0.90
N GLN A 13 3.08 13.16 -1.71
CA GLN A 13 3.40 12.62 -3.03
C GLN A 13 3.88 11.17 -2.98
N THR A 14 4.75 10.82 -2.03
CA THR A 14 5.29 9.45 -1.90
C THR A 14 4.19 8.47 -1.52
N ARG A 15 3.32 8.81 -0.57
CA ARG A 15 2.18 7.94 -0.17
C ARG A 15 1.20 7.72 -1.32
N LEU A 16 0.88 8.77 -2.07
CA LEU A 16 0.05 8.65 -3.27
C LEU A 16 0.71 7.77 -4.33
N ASN A 17 2.02 7.92 -4.53
CA ASN A 17 2.79 7.08 -5.46
C ASN A 17 2.78 5.61 -5.03
N ILE A 18 2.94 5.32 -3.73
CA ILE A 18 2.82 3.95 -3.19
C ILE A 18 1.47 3.35 -3.55
N LEU A 19 0.37 4.08 -3.36
CA LEU A 19 -0.97 3.59 -3.71
C LEU A 19 -1.14 3.33 -5.21
N LYS A 20 -0.50 4.15 -6.07
CA LYS A 20 -0.50 3.94 -7.52
C LYS A 20 0.33 2.72 -7.91
N TRP A 21 1.53 2.57 -7.34
CA TRP A 21 2.41 1.44 -7.64
C TRP A 21 1.80 0.11 -7.24
N LEU A 22 1.11 0.06 -6.09
CA LEU A 22 0.43 -1.13 -5.61
C LEU A 22 -0.84 -1.49 -6.41
N LYS A 23 -1.31 -0.62 -7.32
CA LYS A 23 -2.40 -0.93 -8.25
C LYS A 23 -1.96 -1.93 -9.31
N GLU A 24 -0.72 -1.79 -9.77
CA GLU A 24 -0.13 -2.61 -10.83
C GLU A 24 1.27 -3.08 -10.38
N PRO A 25 1.35 -3.88 -9.29
CA PRO A 25 2.62 -4.17 -8.63
C PRO A 25 3.61 -4.88 -9.56
N GLU A 26 3.13 -5.70 -10.49
CA GLU A 26 3.95 -6.39 -11.50
C GLU A 26 4.72 -5.41 -12.42
N LYS A 27 4.12 -4.27 -12.76
CA LYS A 27 4.76 -3.23 -13.59
C LYS A 27 5.74 -2.37 -12.80
N HIS A 28 5.50 -2.22 -11.50
CA HIS A 28 6.25 -1.29 -10.67
C HIS A 28 7.33 -1.94 -9.83
N PHE A 29 7.23 -3.24 -9.56
CA PHE A 29 8.17 -4.03 -8.76
C PHE A 29 8.56 -5.29 -9.55
N PRO A 30 9.38 -5.17 -10.61
CA PRO A 30 9.73 -6.29 -11.48
C PRO A 30 10.63 -7.35 -10.81
N LYS A 31 11.20 -7.04 -9.63
CA LYS A 31 12.07 -7.94 -8.85
C LYS A 31 11.34 -8.72 -7.74
N GLN A 32 10.03 -8.96 -7.84
CA GLN A 32 9.24 -9.70 -6.84
C GLN A 32 9.71 -11.16 -6.55
N GLY A 33 10.84 -11.60 -7.12
CA GLY A 33 11.23 -13.01 -7.23
C GLY A 33 12.12 -13.60 -6.13
N ALA A 34 12.59 -12.85 -5.12
CA ALA A 34 13.55 -13.45 -4.16
C ALA A 34 12.88 -14.01 -2.88
N HIS A 35 11.81 -13.39 -2.37
CA HIS A 35 11.29 -13.71 -1.02
C HIS A 35 9.76 -13.81 -0.93
N LEU A 36 9.01 -13.83 -2.04
CA LEU A 36 7.56 -14.02 -1.95
C LEU A 36 7.19 -15.51 -1.89
N PRO A 37 6.42 -15.96 -0.89
CA PRO A 37 5.63 -17.18 -1.01
C PRO A 37 4.64 -17.00 -2.16
N ARG A 38 4.49 -18.04 -3.00
CA ARG A 38 3.56 -18.01 -4.15
C ARG A 38 2.15 -17.53 -3.77
N GLU A 39 1.69 -17.82 -2.57
CA GLU A 39 0.37 -17.42 -2.04
C GLU A 39 0.20 -15.91 -1.84
N VAL A 40 1.24 -15.21 -1.37
CA VAL A 40 1.24 -13.75 -1.19
C VAL A 40 1.48 -13.05 -2.54
N SER A 41 2.32 -13.66 -3.39
CA SER A 41 2.57 -13.21 -4.76
C SER A 41 1.32 -13.23 -5.61
N TYR A 42 0.52 -14.29 -5.50
CA TYR A 42 -0.75 -14.43 -6.21
C TYR A 42 -1.80 -13.39 -5.78
N LYS A 43 -1.62 -12.77 -4.60
CA LYS A 43 -2.50 -11.72 -4.07
C LYS A 43 -1.97 -10.30 -4.27
N GLY A 44 -0.91 -10.11 -5.05
CA GLY A 44 -0.37 -8.79 -5.42
C GLY A 44 0.29 -8.01 -4.27
N GLY A 45 0.73 -8.69 -3.21
CA GLY A 45 1.39 -8.06 -2.07
C GLY A 45 2.86 -7.72 -2.36
N VAL A 46 3.32 -6.55 -1.92
CA VAL A 46 4.72 -6.09 -2.08
C VAL A 46 5.37 -5.93 -0.72
N CYS A 47 6.63 -6.38 -0.57
CA CYS A 47 7.31 -6.30 0.72
C CYS A 47 7.71 -4.85 1.05
N VAL A 48 7.85 -4.54 2.34
CA VAL A 48 8.28 -3.20 2.78
C VAL A 48 9.63 -2.79 2.19
N GLY A 49 10.54 -3.75 1.96
CA GLY A 49 11.87 -3.49 1.39
C GLY A 49 11.80 -3.00 -0.06
N ASP A 50 11.02 -3.66 -0.91
CA ASP A 50 10.84 -3.26 -2.31
C ASP A 50 10.18 -1.87 -2.41
N ILE A 51 9.21 -1.58 -1.53
CA ILE A 51 8.58 -0.27 -1.46
C ILE A 51 9.59 0.79 -1.01
N GLN A 52 10.44 0.45 -0.03
CA GLN A 52 11.50 1.33 0.45
C GLN A 52 12.51 1.66 -0.66
N GLU A 53 13.03 0.65 -1.36
CA GLU A 53 13.97 0.85 -2.46
C GLU A 53 13.38 1.76 -3.54
N LYS A 54 12.11 1.54 -3.90
CA LYS A 54 11.42 2.34 -4.92
C LYS A 54 11.08 3.76 -4.45
N ALA A 55 10.71 3.93 -3.18
CA ALA A 55 10.35 5.22 -2.60
C ALA A 55 11.57 6.12 -2.34
N ALA A 56 12.80 5.59 -2.42
CA ALA A 56 14.04 6.30 -2.13
C ALA A 56 14.01 7.01 -0.75
N ALA A 57 13.40 6.34 0.24
CA ALA A 57 13.22 6.84 1.59
C ALA A 57 13.77 5.83 2.61
N SER A 58 13.96 6.28 3.85
CA SER A 58 14.40 5.37 4.92
C SER A 58 13.33 4.32 5.24
N GLN A 59 13.77 3.17 5.75
CA GLN A 59 12.89 2.08 6.16
C GLN A 59 11.86 2.52 7.20
N SER A 60 12.26 3.38 8.14
CA SER A 60 11.37 3.90 9.19
C SER A 60 10.31 4.84 8.62
N THR A 61 10.68 5.71 7.67
CA THR A 61 9.74 6.60 6.98
C THR A 61 8.72 5.81 6.17
N VAL A 62 9.17 4.83 5.37
CA VAL A 62 8.26 3.99 4.58
C VAL A 62 7.36 3.13 5.47
N SER A 63 7.89 2.54 6.53
CA SER A 63 7.08 1.80 7.50
C SER A 63 6.00 2.67 8.15
N HIS A 64 6.34 3.91 8.50
CA HIS A 64 5.38 4.86 9.03
C HIS A 64 4.29 5.21 8.02
N TYR A 65 4.65 5.44 6.75
CA TYR A 65 3.70 5.70 5.67
C TYR A 65 2.74 4.53 5.45
N LEU A 66 3.27 3.31 5.36
CA LEU A 66 2.46 2.11 5.15
C LEU A 66 1.53 1.83 6.33
N THR A 67 2.02 2.03 7.57
CA THR A 67 1.18 1.92 8.77
C THR A 67 0.06 2.95 8.76
N MET A 68 0.35 4.19 8.38
CA MET A 68 -0.66 5.25 8.30
C MET A 68 -1.70 4.95 7.23
N MET A 69 -1.29 4.52 6.05
CA MET A 69 -2.20 4.16 4.95
C MET A 69 -3.03 2.91 5.28
N GLN A 70 -2.46 1.94 5.99
CA GLN A 70 -3.19 0.77 6.51
C GLN A 70 -4.23 1.20 7.54
N LYS A 71 -3.87 2.07 8.50
CA LYS A 71 -4.81 2.60 9.50
C LYS A 71 -5.94 3.40 8.86
N ALA A 72 -5.66 4.13 7.79
CA ALA A 72 -6.67 4.80 6.98
C ALA A 72 -7.53 3.83 6.15
N GLY A 73 -7.24 2.53 6.15
CA GLY A 73 -8.00 1.50 5.44
C GLY A 73 -7.65 1.36 3.95
N LEU A 74 -6.68 2.11 3.44
CA LEU A 74 -6.29 2.07 2.02
C LEU A 74 -5.47 0.83 1.67
N LEU A 75 -4.77 0.27 2.65
CA LEU A 75 -3.90 -0.89 2.48
C LEU A 75 -4.28 -2.02 3.43
N GLU A 76 -4.01 -3.23 2.99
CA GLU A 76 -3.98 -4.43 3.83
C GLU A 76 -2.55 -4.90 3.98
N SER A 77 -2.24 -5.51 5.13
CA SER A 77 -0.93 -6.09 5.39
C SER A 77 -1.02 -7.56 5.79
N VAL A 78 -0.05 -8.35 5.33
CA VAL A 78 0.12 -9.76 5.70
C VAL A 78 1.56 -9.95 6.13
N ARG A 79 1.76 -10.57 7.29
CA ARG A 79 3.08 -10.94 7.78
C ARG A 79 3.39 -12.38 7.41
N TYR A 80 4.54 -12.60 6.81
CA TYR A 80 5.05 -13.93 6.51
C TYR A 80 6.51 -14.03 6.98
N GLY A 81 6.74 -14.84 8.02
CA GLY A 81 8.03 -14.92 8.70
C GLY A 81 8.48 -13.55 9.24
N GLN A 82 9.63 -13.09 8.76
CA GLN A 82 10.22 -11.80 9.15
C GLN A 82 9.73 -10.62 8.30
N TRP A 83 9.00 -10.87 7.20
CA TRP A 83 8.63 -9.85 6.23
C TRP A 83 7.15 -9.50 6.31
N THR A 84 6.85 -8.20 6.16
CA THR A 84 5.47 -7.70 6.03
C THR A 84 5.25 -7.23 4.60
N TYR A 85 4.15 -7.70 4.02
CA TYR A 85 3.72 -7.38 2.66
C TYR A 85 2.49 -6.50 2.72
N TYR A 86 2.41 -5.53 1.81
CA TYR A 86 1.29 -4.61 1.70
C TYR A 86 0.65 -4.74 0.32
N ARG A 87 -0.67 -4.65 0.28
CA ARG A 87 -1.47 -4.54 -0.95
C ARG A 87 -2.56 -3.51 -0.78
N ARG A 88 -3.16 -3.06 -1.88
CA ARG A 88 -4.34 -2.19 -1.85
C ARG A 88 -5.54 -2.94 -1.28
N ASN A 89 -6.29 -2.24 -0.43
CA ASN A 89 -7.64 -2.66 -0.08
C ASN A 89 -8.60 -2.14 -1.16
N GLU A 90 -8.77 -2.88 -2.26
CA GLU A 90 -9.61 -2.43 -3.38
C GLU A 90 -11.07 -2.22 -2.97
N GLU A 91 -11.56 -3.01 -2.02
CA GLU A 91 -12.94 -2.88 -1.52
C GLU A 91 -13.11 -1.55 -0.79
N ALA A 92 -12.24 -1.26 0.18
CA ALA A 92 -12.31 -0.02 0.94
C ALA A 92 -12.05 1.22 0.06
N ILE A 93 -11.15 1.13 -0.93
CA ILE A 93 -10.90 2.21 -1.89
C ILE A 93 -12.15 2.48 -2.74
N ARG A 94 -12.86 1.43 -3.17
CA ARG A 94 -14.10 1.55 -3.96
C ARG A 94 -15.20 2.22 -3.14
N GLN A 95 -15.42 1.75 -1.91
CA GLN A 95 -16.40 2.34 -1.00
C GLN A 95 -16.09 3.83 -0.73
N PHE A 96 -14.82 4.18 -0.57
CA PHE A 96 -14.42 5.58 -0.42
C PHE A 96 -14.66 6.42 -1.68
N ALA A 97 -14.38 5.87 -2.87
CA ALA A 97 -14.65 6.55 -4.13
C ALA A 97 -16.14 6.79 -4.35
N GLU A 98 -17.00 5.85 -3.94
CA GLU A 98 -18.46 6.01 -3.96
C GLU A 98 -18.91 7.11 -2.99
N TYR A 99 -18.44 7.07 -1.73
CA TYR A 99 -18.69 8.12 -0.74
C TYR A 99 -18.32 9.52 -1.26
N LEU A 100 -17.16 9.64 -1.93
CA LEU A 100 -16.74 10.91 -2.54
C LEU A 100 -17.64 11.37 -3.68
N GLY A 101 -18.35 10.48 -4.36
CA GLY A 101 -19.28 10.84 -5.43
C GLY A 101 -20.70 11.16 -4.93
N THR A 102 -21.04 10.77 -3.69
CA THR A 102 -22.38 10.93 -3.12
C THR A 102 -22.45 12.03 -2.04
N GLU A 103 -21.42 12.17 -1.20
CA GLU A 103 -21.46 13.02 0.01
C GLU A 103 -20.62 14.31 -0.10
N ILE A 104 -19.76 14.44 -1.13
CA ILE A 104 -18.87 15.61 -1.36
C ILE A 104 -18.99 16.05 -2.81
#